data_AF-A0A7W1LIF0-F1
#
_entry.id   AF-A0A7W1LIF0-F1
#
_cell.length_a   1.000
_cell.length_b   1.000
_cell.length_c   1.000
_cell.angle_alpha   90.00
_cell.angle_beta   90.00
_cell.angle_gamma   90.00
#
_symmetry.space_group_name_H-M   'P 1'
#
loop_
_entity.id
_entity.type
_entity.pdbx_description
1 polymer ?
#
loop_
_entity_poly.entity_id
_entity_poly.type
_entity_poly.pdbx_seq_one_letter_code
_entity_poly.pdbx_strand_id
1 'polypeptide(L)'
;MTSVNPWLALPNGIPSHGLTRQLRAAHQALITTPGDRQGRRGEVRPIVWDSWRRSLGSGVDPDGGAPSVDLVDDALRAYRDAHPLAAVMPVIRKLLVEDAESDKMIVAITDAAGCLLWVEGDHRLRSQAEGIHFVEGANWGESQAGTNAPAIALALDHCVQVYGSEHFHRRVQPWSCSAAPVHDPMTGELLG
;
A
#
# COMPACT_ATOMS: atom_id res chain seq x y z
N MET A 1 -10.62 -23.72 15.73
CA MET A 1 -9.89 -22.45 15.64
C MET A 1 -10.38 -21.74 14.39
N THR A 2 -11.17 -20.67 14.52
CA THR A 2 -11.55 -19.83 13.38
C THR A 2 -10.28 -19.24 12.78
N SER A 3 -9.91 -19.65 11.57
CA SER A 3 -8.75 -19.07 10.89
C SER A 3 -9.00 -17.58 10.75
N VAL A 4 -8.13 -16.77 11.35
CA VAL A 4 -8.17 -15.32 11.19
C VAL A 4 -7.95 -15.02 9.71
N ASN A 5 -8.81 -14.19 9.12
CA ASN A 5 -8.71 -13.81 7.70
C ASN A 5 -7.34 -13.15 7.45
N PRO A 6 -6.45 -13.74 6.63
CA PRO A 6 -5.10 -13.21 6.44
C PRO A 6 -5.09 -11.88 5.70
N TRP A 7 -6.19 -11.49 5.06
CA TRP A 7 -6.30 -10.28 4.24
C TRP A 7 -6.70 -9.03 5.03
N LEU A 8 -7.31 -9.19 6.21
CA LEU A 8 -7.74 -8.08 7.07
C LEU A 8 -6.73 -7.87 8.21
N ALA A 9 -6.13 -6.68 8.26
CA ALA A 9 -5.21 -6.30 9.33
C ALA A 9 -5.95 -6.04 10.65
N LEU A 10 -7.14 -5.44 10.55
CA LEU A 10 -7.98 -5.05 11.67
C LEU A 10 -9.39 -5.64 11.50
N PRO A 11 -9.60 -6.95 11.72
CA PRO A 11 -10.91 -7.59 11.51
C PRO A 11 -12.04 -6.99 12.37
N ASN A 12 -11.70 -6.35 13.50
CA ASN A 12 -12.64 -5.66 14.38
C ASN A 12 -12.57 -4.12 14.25
N GLY A 13 -11.85 -3.60 13.25
CA GLY A 13 -11.67 -2.16 12.99
C GLY A 13 -10.77 -1.40 13.97
N ILE A 14 -10.56 -1.89 15.20
CA ILE A 14 -9.79 -1.19 16.23
C ILE A 14 -8.46 -1.91 16.50
N PRO A 15 -7.31 -1.23 16.33
CA PRO A 15 -6.02 -1.82 16.69
C PRO A 15 -5.86 -1.88 18.21
N SER A 16 -5.33 -3.01 18.72
CA SER A 16 -4.93 -3.11 20.12
C SER A 16 -3.48 -2.63 20.29
N HIS A 17 -3.17 -2.02 21.44
CA HIS A 17 -1.78 -1.66 21.77
C HIS A 17 -0.84 -2.88 21.75
N GLY A 18 -1.35 -4.08 22.07
CA GLY A 18 -0.60 -5.33 21.98
C GLY A 18 -0.18 -5.64 20.54
N LEU A 19 -1.13 -5.57 19.60
CA LEU A 19 -0.87 -5.76 18.17
C LEU A 19 0.13 -4.74 17.64
N THR A 20 -0.05 -3.45 17.95
CA THR A 20 0.87 -2.40 17.51
C THR A 20 2.30 -2.64 18.02
N ARG A 21 2.47 -3.03 19.29
CA ARG A 21 3.80 -3.35 19.85
C ARG A 21 4.40 -4.60 19.23
N GLN A 22 3.60 -5.64 19.03
CA GLN A 22 4.02 -6.91 18.43
C GLN A 22 4.55 -6.68 17.01
N LEU A 23 3.77 -6.02 16.16
CA LEU A 23 4.16 -5.71 14.77
C LEU A 23 5.44 -4.87 14.71
N ARG A 24 5.53 -3.82 15.54
CA ARG A 24 6.74 -2.99 15.62
C ARG A 24 7.97 -3.80 16.01
N ALA A 25 7.84 -4.67 16.99
CA ALA A 25 8.95 -5.48 17.48
C ALA A 25 9.37 -6.54 16.44
N ALA A 26 8.42 -7.19 15.77
CA ALA A 26 8.70 -8.15 14.71
C ALA A 26 9.37 -7.48 13.50
N HIS A 27 8.89 -6.31 13.09
CA HIS A 27 9.50 -5.49 12.04
C HIS A 27 10.94 -5.08 12.39
N GLN A 28 11.16 -4.58 13.62
CA GLN A 28 12.50 -4.25 14.11
C GLN A 28 13.45 -5.46 14.03
N ALA A 29 13.01 -6.63 14.51
CA ALA A 29 13.82 -7.83 14.54
C ALA A 29 14.19 -8.32 13.13
N LEU A 30 13.25 -8.24 12.18
CA LEU A 30 13.51 -8.58 10.78
C LEU A 30 14.68 -7.77 10.21
N ILE A 31 14.70 -6.46 10.51
CA ILE A 31 15.69 -5.51 10.01
C ILE A 31 17.03 -5.70 10.72
N THR A 32 17.06 -5.75 12.05
CA THR A 32 18.31 -5.70 12.82
C THR A 32 18.99 -7.05 13.03
N THR A 33 18.25 -8.16 12.93
CA THR A 33 18.73 -9.46 13.42
C THR A 33 18.51 -10.55 12.39
N PRO A 34 19.46 -10.76 11.45
CA PRO A 34 19.33 -11.76 10.39
C PRO A 34 19.04 -13.18 10.89
N GLY A 35 19.55 -13.54 12.07
CA GLY A 35 19.38 -14.87 12.68
C GLY A 35 18.05 -15.10 13.42
N ASP A 36 17.31 -14.04 13.79
CA ASP A 36 16.04 -14.15 14.56
C ASP A 36 14.79 -13.96 13.68
N ARG A 37 14.99 -13.79 12.36
CA ARG A 37 13.90 -13.59 11.39
C ARG A 37 12.85 -14.70 11.51
N GLN A 38 13.26 -15.96 11.57
CA GLN A 38 12.29 -17.05 11.56
C GLN A 38 11.50 -17.20 12.88
N GLY A 39 12.06 -16.75 14.01
CA GLY A 39 11.45 -16.91 15.34
C GLY A 39 10.15 -16.11 15.51
N ARG A 40 10.03 -14.99 14.80
CA ARG A 40 8.91 -14.04 14.94
C ARG A 40 7.89 -14.09 13.80
N ARG A 41 8.07 -15.00 12.84
CA ARG A 41 7.11 -15.20 11.73
C ARG A 41 5.68 -15.45 12.25
N GLY A 42 5.53 -16.19 13.35
CA GLY A 42 4.23 -16.49 13.95
C GLY A 42 3.51 -15.27 14.54
N GLU A 43 4.21 -14.14 14.71
CA GLU A 43 3.66 -12.88 15.22
C GLU A 43 3.10 -11.98 14.11
N VAL A 44 3.30 -12.34 12.85
CA VAL A 44 2.94 -11.50 11.69
C VAL A 44 2.10 -12.33 10.73
N ARG A 45 1.12 -11.70 10.07
CA ARG A 45 0.33 -12.39 9.04
C ARG A 45 1.26 -12.91 7.94
N PRO A 46 1.07 -14.15 7.44
CA PRO A 46 1.98 -14.74 6.46
C PRO A 46 2.19 -13.87 5.21
N ILE A 47 1.12 -13.25 4.69
CA ILE A 47 1.20 -12.39 3.49
C ILE A 47 2.10 -11.17 3.71
N VAL A 48 2.09 -10.58 4.91
CA VAL A 48 2.92 -9.43 5.27
C VAL A 48 4.36 -9.88 5.49
N TRP A 49 4.55 -11.01 6.18
CA TRP A 49 5.88 -11.58 6.40
C TRP A 49 6.60 -11.88 5.07
N ASP A 50 5.90 -12.52 4.14
CA ASP A 50 6.47 -12.87 2.84
C ASP A 50 6.73 -11.61 2.00
N SER A 51 5.86 -10.60 2.08
CA SER A 51 6.09 -9.28 1.49
C SER A 51 7.31 -8.58 2.07
N TRP A 52 7.48 -8.52 3.40
CA TRP A 52 8.66 -7.92 4.02
C TRP A 52 9.96 -8.60 3.57
N ARG A 53 9.94 -9.93 3.39
CA ARG A 53 11.10 -10.67 2.89
C ARG A 53 11.43 -10.31 1.44
N ARG A 54 10.42 -10.13 0.58
CA ARG A 54 10.62 -9.66 -0.80
C ARG A 54 11.17 -8.24 -0.81
N SER A 55 10.58 -7.31 -0.05
CA SER A 55 11.06 -5.93 0.05
C SER A 55 12.52 -5.85 0.51
N LEU A 56 12.88 -6.61 1.54
CA LEU A 56 14.26 -6.70 2.01
C LEU A 56 15.18 -7.33 0.94
N GLY A 57 14.72 -8.36 0.24
CA GLY A 57 15.44 -9.00 -0.86
C GLY A 57 15.66 -8.09 -2.07
N SER A 58 14.76 -7.13 -2.30
CA SER A 58 14.87 -6.09 -3.33
C SER A 58 15.76 -4.91 -2.92
N GLY A 59 16.28 -4.90 -1.68
CA GLY A 59 17.17 -3.86 -1.19
C GLY A 59 16.45 -2.58 -0.71
N VAL A 60 15.13 -2.64 -0.48
CA VAL A 60 14.40 -1.51 0.10
C VAL A 60 14.96 -1.23 1.50
N ASP A 61 15.36 0.01 1.74
CA ASP A 61 15.76 0.49 3.07
C ASP A 61 14.52 1.00 3.82
N PRO A 62 14.13 0.39 4.96
CA PRO A 62 12.96 0.81 5.73
C PRO A 62 13.08 2.22 6.34
N ASP A 63 14.30 2.75 6.41
CA ASP A 63 14.62 4.09 6.94
C ASP A 63 15.16 5.03 5.83
N GLY A 64 15.14 4.55 4.58
CA GLY A 64 15.79 5.18 3.42
C GLY A 64 15.04 6.36 2.82
N GLY A 65 15.41 6.65 1.57
CA GLY A 65 14.79 7.69 0.75
C GLY A 65 13.34 7.32 0.40
N ALA A 66 12.53 8.34 0.16
CA ALA A 66 11.16 8.13 -0.27
C ALA A 66 11.10 7.58 -1.71
N PRO A 67 10.00 6.90 -2.10
CA PRO A 67 9.88 6.33 -3.44
C PRO A 67 10.10 7.34 -4.57
N SER A 68 10.58 6.84 -5.72
CA SER A 68 10.80 7.66 -6.91
C SER A 68 9.48 8.20 -7.47
N VAL A 69 9.56 9.36 -8.12
CA VAL A 69 8.48 9.91 -8.95
C VAL A 69 8.87 9.66 -10.40
N ASP A 70 8.24 8.64 -11.00
CA ASP A 70 8.61 8.13 -12.32
C ASP A 70 7.91 8.91 -13.44
N LEU A 71 6.72 9.45 -13.17
CA LEU A 71 5.94 10.25 -14.12
C LEU A 71 5.66 11.65 -13.56
N VAL A 72 5.86 12.68 -14.37
CA VAL A 72 5.59 14.08 -14.01
C VAL A 72 4.89 14.81 -15.14
N ASP A 73 4.13 15.84 -14.79
CA ASP A 73 3.56 16.82 -15.72
C ASP A 73 2.88 16.20 -16.96
N ASP A 74 3.38 16.52 -18.17
CA ASP A 74 2.82 16.05 -19.44
C ASP A 74 2.95 14.54 -19.62
N ALA A 75 3.99 13.92 -19.08
CA ALA A 75 4.14 12.47 -19.16
C ALA A 75 3.06 11.77 -18.32
N LEU A 76 2.78 12.27 -17.12
CA LEU A 76 1.70 11.75 -16.29
C LEU A 76 0.32 11.99 -16.94
N ARG A 77 0.09 13.17 -17.51
CA ARG A 77 -1.16 13.48 -18.24
C ARG A 77 -1.37 12.52 -19.42
N ALA A 78 -0.37 12.38 -20.28
CA ALA A 78 -0.45 11.49 -21.44
C ALA A 78 -0.64 10.03 -21.02
N TYR A 79 0.01 9.58 -19.95
CA TYR A 79 -0.13 8.22 -19.43
C TYR A 79 -1.56 7.98 -18.92
N ARG A 80 -2.11 8.90 -18.13
CA ARG A 80 -3.50 8.84 -17.66
C ARG A 80 -4.47 8.77 -18.83
N ASP A 81 -4.35 9.67 -19.81
CA ASP A 81 -5.27 9.75 -20.94
C ASP A 81 -5.29 8.46 -21.76
N ALA A 82 -4.17 7.74 -21.82
CA ALA A 82 -4.06 6.45 -22.48
C ALA A 82 -4.47 5.25 -21.60
N HIS A 83 -4.55 5.42 -20.28
CA HIS A 83 -4.78 4.31 -19.35
C HIS A 83 -6.27 3.90 -19.32
N PRO A 84 -6.61 2.60 -19.39
CA PRO A 84 -8.01 2.13 -19.38
C PRO A 84 -8.83 2.63 -18.18
N LEU A 85 -8.18 2.81 -17.01
CA LEU A 85 -8.84 3.30 -15.80
C LEU A 85 -9.33 4.75 -15.91
N ALA A 86 -8.82 5.57 -16.83
CA ALA A 86 -9.27 6.95 -16.98
C ALA A 86 -10.77 7.05 -17.31
N ALA A 87 -11.30 6.10 -18.08
CA ALA A 87 -12.71 6.06 -18.44
C ALA A 87 -13.63 5.79 -17.23
N VAL A 88 -13.13 5.12 -16.19
CA VAL A 88 -13.92 4.77 -14.99
C VAL A 88 -13.69 5.73 -13.82
N MET A 89 -12.73 6.65 -13.91
CA MET A 89 -12.47 7.66 -12.87
C MET A 89 -13.71 8.46 -12.44
N PRO A 90 -14.65 8.86 -13.33
CA PRO A 90 -15.88 9.51 -12.89
C PRO A 90 -16.73 8.66 -11.92
N VAL A 91 -16.73 7.33 -12.10
CA VAL A 91 -17.43 6.40 -11.22
C VAL A 91 -16.68 6.25 -9.89
N ILE A 92 -15.35 6.11 -9.95
CA ILE A 92 -14.49 6.06 -8.75
C ILE A 92 -14.68 7.30 -7.89
N ARG A 93 -14.68 8.49 -8.52
CA ARG A 93 -14.87 9.76 -7.81
C ARG A 93 -16.19 9.79 -7.07
N LYS A 94 -17.26 9.45 -7.77
CA LYS A 94 -18.62 9.42 -7.21
C LYS A 94 -18.78 8.41 -6.07
N LEU A 95 -18.18 7.23 -6.20
CA LEU A 95 -18.40 6.13 -5.23
C LEU A 95 -17.43 6.14 -4.06
N LEU A 96 -16.25 6.75 -4.20
CA LEU A 96 -15.18 6.65 -3.21
C LEU A 96 -14.61 8.01 -2.81
N VAL A 97 -14.36 8.92 -3.76
CA VAL A 97 -13.67 10.19 -3.47
C VAL A 97 -14.59 11.18 -2.75
N GLU A 98 -15.84 11.33 -3.20
CA GLU A 98 -16.81 12.25 -2.58
C GLU A 98 -17.01 11.96 -1.08
N ASP A 99 -17.11 10.67 -0.71
CA ASP A 99 -17.20 10.24 0.69
C ASP A 99 -15.86 10.42 1.42
N ALA A 100 -14.73 10.11 0.76
CA ALA A 100 -13.39 10.23 1.35
C ALA A 100 -13.03 11.68 1.75
N GLU A 101 -13.50 12.67 0.99
CA GLU A 101 -13.35 14.09 1.33
C GLU A 101 -14.02 14.44 2.66
N SER A 102 -15.13 13.78 3.00
CA SER A 102 -15.87 14.00 4.25
C SER A 102 -15.30 13.17 5.41
N ASP A 103 -14.77 11.98 5.12
CA ASP A 103 -14.36 10.98 6.12
C ASP A 103 -12.86 10.96 6.45
N LYS A 104 -12.11 11.98 6.02
CA LYS A 104 -10.65 12.09 6.24
C LYS A 104 -9.90 10.88 5.69
N MET A 105 -10.22 10.51 4.45
CA MET A 105 -9.54 9.45 3.72
C MET A 105 -8.94 9.99 2.42
N ILE A 106 -7.99 9.24 1.86
CA ILE A 106 -7.49 9.44 0.51
C ILE A 106 -7.80 8.20 -0.31
N VAL A 107 -8.13 8.40 -1.57
CA VAL A 107 -8.28 7.35 -2.57
C VAL A 107 -7.13 7.51 -3.54
N ALA A 108 -6.37 6.44 -3.72
CA ALA A 108 -5.34 6.39 -4.73
C ALA A 108 -5.56 5.25 -5.70
N ILE A 109 -5.23 5.51 -6.95
CA ILE A 109 -5.36 4.57 -8.05
C ILE A 109 -3.97 4.40 -8.65
N THR A 110 -3.50 3.16 -8.73
CA THR A 110 -2.22 2.80 -9.33
C THR A 110 -2.42 2.23 -10.74
N ASP A 111 -1.33 2.14 -11.50
CA ASP A 111 -1.24 1.15 -12.58
C ASP A 111 -0.76 -0.21 -12.05
N ALA A 112 -0.70 -1.22 -12.92
CA ALA A 112 -0.27 -2.58 -12.57
C ALA A 112 1.18 -2.69 -12.07
N ALA A 113 2.02 -1.66 -12.30
CA ALA A 113 3.38 -1.58 -11.78
C ALA A 113 3.47 -0.90 -10.40
N GLY A 114 2.36 -0.32 -9.92
CA GLY A 114 2.29 0.42 -8.66
C GLY A 114 2.59 1.91 -8.80
N CYS A 115 2.63 2.47 -10.02
CA CYS A 115 2.74 3.91 -10.20
C CYS A 115 1.41 4.58 -9.83
N LEU A 116 1.44 5.53 -8.90
CA LEU A 116 0.24 6.26 -8.45
C LEU A 116 -0.26 7.17 -9.56
N LEU A 117 -1.34 6.78 -10.24
CA LEU A 117 -1.94 7.56 -11.30
C LEU A 117 -2.86 8.64 -10.78
N TRP A 118 -3.61 8.45 -9.69
CA TRP A 118 -4.44 9.50 -9.09
C TRP A 118 -4.34 9.43 -7.58
N VAL A 119 -4.32 10.58 -6.89
CA VAL A 119 -4.38 10.67 -5.42
C VAL A 119 -5.36 11.78 -5.03
N GLU A 120 -6.58 11.38 -4.66
CA GLU A 120 -7.72 12.27 -4.42
C GLU A 120 -8.31 12.05 -3.01
N GLY A 121 -9.20 12.94 -2.54
CA GLY A 121 -9.79 12.89 -1.18
C GLY A 121 -9.36 14.06 -0.29
N ASP A 122 -9.39 13.86 1.03
CA ASP A 122 -9.17 14.93 2.02
C ASP A 122 -7.83 15.66 1.79
N HIS A 123 -7.91 16.97 1.59
CA HIS A 123 -6.75 17.81 1.28
C HIS A 123 -5.68 17.78 2.39
N ARG A 124 -6.06 17.77 3.66
CA ARG A 124 -5.09 17.81 4.77
C ARG A 124 -4.32 16.50 4.82
N LEU A 125 -5.01 15.38 4.62
CA LEU A 125 -4.42 14.06 4.59
C LEU A 125 -3.55 13.88 3.35
N ARG A 126 -3.95 14.41 2.19
CA ARG A 126 -3.09 14.48 1.00
C ARG A 126 -1.78 15.23 1.26
N SER A 127 -1.83 16.41 1.90
CA SER A 127 -0.61 17.14 2.27
C SER A 127 0.27 16.35 3.27
N GLN A 128 -0.31 15.51 4.12
CA GLN A 128 0.48 14.60 4.97
C GLN A 128 1.08 13.44 4.15
N ALA A 129 0.34 12.94 3.17
CA ALA A 129 0.75 11.87 2.27
C ALA A 129 1.92 12.32 1.36
N GLU A 130 1.98 13.59 0.98
CA GLU A 130 3.13 14.19 0.30
C GLU A 130 4.44 14.04 1.10
N GLY A 131 4.37 14.14 2.43
CA GLY A 131 5.53 13.95 3.31
C GLY A 131 6.13 12.54 3.31
N ILE A 132 5.40 11.56 2.76
CA ILE A 132 5.86 10.19 2.53
C ILE A 132 6.02 9.87 1.03
N HIS A 133 5.92 10.87 0.15
CA HIS A 133 5.91 10.75 -1.32
C HIS A 133 4.78 9.84 -1.84
N PHE A 134 3.65 9.80 -1.14
CA PHE A 134 2.42 9.19 -1.67
C PHE A 134 1.72 10.23 -2.55
N VAL A 135 2.33 10.48 -3.70
CA VAL A 135 1.95 11.52 -4.67
C VAL A 135 1.80 10.93 -6.06
N GLU A 136 1.05 11.62 -6.90
CA GLU A 136 0.84 11.22 -8.29
C GLU A 136 2.17 11.11 -9.05
N GLY A 137 2.32 10.06 -9.85
CA GLY A 137 3.55 9.68 -10.53
C GLY A 137 4.55 8.90 -9.68
N ALA A 138 4.38 8.82 -8.35
CA ALA A 138 5.28 8.06 -7.50
C ALA A 138 5.10 6.55 -7.63
N ASN A 139 6.20 5.81 -7.61
CA ASN A 139 6.21 4.35 -7.74
C ASN A 139 6.10 3.69 -6.36
N TRP A 140 4.93 3.16 -6.07
CA TRP A 140 4.61 2.45 -4.83
C TRP A 140 4.63 0.93 -4.98
N GLY A 141 5.26 0.42 -6.05
CA GLY A 141 5.56 -0.99 -6.22
C GLY A 141 6.44 -1.54 -5.09
N GLU A 142 6.31 -2.85 -4.80
CA GLU A 142 6.95 -3.49 -3.65
C GLU A 142 8.47 -3.36 -3.63
N SER A 143 9.10 -3.35 -4.81
CA SER A 143 10.55 -3.23 -4.96
C SER A 143 11.08 -1.82 -4.74
N GLN A 144 10.21 -0.81 -4.76
CA GLN A 144 10.56 0.61 -4.57
C GLN A 144 10.17 1.09 -3.17
N ALA A 145 8.90 0.91 -2.80
CA ALA A 145 8.35 1.42 -1.54
C ALA A 145 8.33 0.38 -0.40
N GLY A 146 8.65 -0.88 -0.70
CA GLY A 146 8.49 -1.99 0.22
C GLY A 146 7.03 -2.37 0.44
N THR A 147 6.77 -3.21 1.44
CA THR A 147 5.41 -3.63 1.80
C THR A 147 4.49 -2.45 2.08
N ASN A 148 3.45 -2.35 1.25
CA ASN A 148 2.34 -1.42 1.38
C ASN A 148 1.08 -2.08 0.76
N ALA A 149 -0.09 -1.49 0.95
CA ALA A 149 -1.34 -2.11 0.49
C ALA A 149 -1.40 -2.27 -1.04
N PRO A 150 -1.16 -1.23 -1.88
CA PRO A 150 -1.06 -1.41 -3.34
C PRO A 150 -0.10 -2.52 -3.76
N ALA A 151 1.12 -2.53 -3.21
CA ALA A 151 2.14 -3.53 -3.51
C ALA A 151 1.69 -4.96 -3.24
N ILE A 152 1.07 -5.23 -2.08
CA ILE A 152 0.56 -6.57 -1.79
C ILE A 152 -0.63 -6.92 -2.68
N ALA A 153 -1.56 -5.98 -2.90
CA ALA A 153 -2.75 -6.22 -3.71
C ALA A 153 -2.39 -6.60 -5.15
N LEU A 154 -1.44 -5.89 -5.76
CA LEU A 154 -0.92 -6.18 -7.09
C LEU A 154 -0.15 -7.51 -7.13
N ALA A 155 0.72 -7.77 -6.14
CA ALA A 155 1.57 -8.96 -6.13
C ALA A 155 0.79 -10.25 -5.88
N LEU A 156 -0.31 -10.19 -5.12
CA LEU A 156 -1.10 -11.36 -4.74
C LEU A 156 -2.45 -11.45 -5.45
N ASP A 157 -2.77 -10.47 -6.30
CA ASP A 157 -4.05 -10.35 -6.98
C ASP A 157 -5.24 -10.54 -6.01
N HIS A 158 -5.22 -9.78 -4.91
CA HIS A 158 -6.23 -9.91 -3.86
C HIS A 158 -6.39 -8.64 -3.03
N CYS A 159 -7.63 -8.35 -2.61
CA CYS A 159 -7.90 -7.25 -1.70
C CYS A 159 -7.20 -7.44 -0.34
N VAL A 160 -6.57 -6.40 0.18
CA VAL A 160 -5.81 -6.49 1.43
C VAL A 160 -5.88 -5.19 2.22
N GLN A 161 -5.86 -5.31 3.53
CA GLN A 161 -5.60 -4.21 4.45
C GLN A 161 -4.19 -4.35 5.02
N VAL A 162 -3.47 -3.23 5.15
CA VAL A 162 -2.16 -3.12 5.79
C VAL A 162 -2.25 -2.06 6.89
N TYR A 163 -1.77 -2.38 8.08
CA TYR A 163 -1.85 -1.50 9.25
C TYR A 163 -0.50 -1.32 9.93
N GLY A 164 -0.18 -0.08 10.26
CA GLY A 164 0.87 0.17 11.24
C GLY A 164 2.23 -0.30 10.75
N SER A 165 2.96 -1.00 11.62
CA SER A 165 4.26 -1.58 11.30
C SER A 165 4.23 -2.74 10.30
N GLU A 166 3.06 -3.15 9.79
CA GLU A 166 2.98 -3.98 8.59
C GLU A 166 3.52 -3.26 7.34
N HIS A 167 3.47 -1.93 7.32
CA HIS A 167 4.21 -1.17 6.32
C HIS A 167 5.71 -1.34 6.53
N PHE A 168 6.42 -1.69 5.45
CA PHE A 168 7.85 -1.93 5.53
C PHE A 168 8.61 -0.63 5.84
N HIS A 169 8.24 0.48 5.20
CA HIS A 169 8.89 1.77 5.40
C HIS A 169 8.37 2.46 6.67
N ARG A 170 9.25 2.86 7.59
CA ARG A 170 8.86 3.37 8.93
C ARG A 170 8.01 4.63 8.87
N ARG A 171 8.30 5.53 7.93
CA ARG A 171 7.53 6.77 7.73
C ARG A 171 6.08 6.52 7.36
N VAL A 172 5.76 5.34 6.82
CA VAL A 172 4.39 4.96 6.40
C VAL A 172 3.64 4.24 7.53
N GLN A 173 4.33 3.79 8.59
CA GLN A 173 3.70 3.09 9.70
C GLN A 173 2.64 3.87 10.50
N PRO A 174 2.53 5.21 10.45
CA PRO A 174 1.36 5.91 11.00
C PRO A 174 0.06 5.66 10.23
N TRP A 175 0.12 5.07 9.04
CA TRP A 175 -1.01 4.90 8.13
C TRP A 175 -1.67 3.52 8.25
N SER A 176 -2.94 3.45 7.85
CA SER A 176 -3.65 2.21 7.57
C SER A 176 -4.25 2.32 6.18
N CYS A 177 -4.00 1.31 5.36
CA CYS A 177 -4.39 1.32 3.95
C CYS A 177 -5.17 0.06 3.63
N SER A 178 -6.13 0.18 2.71
CA SER A 178 -6.76 -0.95 2.04
C SER A 178 -6.59 -0.78 0.55
N ALA A 179 -6.36 -1.89 -0.15
CA ALA A 179 -6.21 -1.90 -1.61
C ALA A 179 -6.93 -3.10 -2.20
N ALA A 180 -7.39 -2.96 -3.44
CA ALA A 180 -8.06 -3.99 -4.21
C ALA A 180 -7.56 -3.89 -5.67
N PRO A 181 -7.14 -5.00 -6.29
CA PRO A 181 -6.73 -4.97 -7.68
C PRO A 181 -7.93 -4.77 -8.61
N VAL A 182 -7.73 -4.03 -9.69
CA VAL A 182 -8.74 -3.77 -10.72
C VAL A 182 -8.31 -4.45 -12.02
N HIS A 183 -9.23 -5.19 -12.62
CA HIS A 183 -9.00 -5.93 -13.85
C HIS A 183 -9.85 -5.40 -14.99
N ASP A 184 -9.35 -5.54 -16.20
CA ASP A 184 -10.17 -5.44 -17.40
C ASP A 184 -11.21 -6.57 -17.38
N PRO A 185 -12.52 -6.27 -17.43
CA PRO A 185 -13.57 -7.28 -17.30
C PRO A 185 -13.67 -8.24 -18.50
N MET A 186 -13.09 -7.88 -19.64
CA MET A 186 -13.13 -8.66 -20.89
C MET A 186 -11.89 -9.53 -21.04
N THR A 187 -10.70 -9.00 -20.73
CA THR A 187 -9.43 -9.73 -20.90
C THR A 187 -8.96 -10.41 -19.60
N GLY A 188 -9.42 -9.93 -18.45
CA GLY A 188 -8.91 -10.35 -17.13
C GLY A 188 -7.52 -9.79 -16.82
N GLU A 189 -7.01 -8.85 -17.62
CA GLU A 189 -5.72 -8.22 -17.39
C GLU A 189 -5.77 -7.32 -16.14
N LEU A 190 -4.75 -7.41 -15.29
CA LEU A 190 -4.59 -6.52 -14.14
C LEU A 190 -4.24 -5.11 -14.64
N LEU A 191 -5.10 -4.14 -14.34
CA LEU A 191 -4.93 -2.75 -14.75
C LEU A 191 -4.23 -1.91 -13.68
N GLY A 192 -4.43 -2.23 -12.39
CA GLY A 192 -3.82 -1.50 -11.28
C GLY A 192 -4.44 -1.76 -9.92
#